data_AF-A0A7Z7IBR7-F1
#
_entry.id   AF-A0A7Z7IBR7-F1
#
_cell.length_a   1.000
_cell.length_b   1.000
_cell.length_c   1.000
_cell.angle_alpha   90.00
_cell.angle_beta   90.00
_cell.angle_gamma   90.00
#
_symmetry.space_group_name_H-M   'P 1'
#
loop_
_entity.id
_entity.type
_entity.pdbx_description
1 polymer ?
#
loop_
_entity_poly.entity_id
_entity_poly.type
_entity_poly.pdbx_seq_one_letter_code
_entity_poly.pdbx_strand_id
1 'polypeptide(L)'
;MTRTDAKDSALVLFSGGQDSATCLAWALERYRTVETLGFDYGQRHRVELKCRDGFRAAIAREFPQWVDRLGDDHMIDLSVLGAISETAMTREIEIEATTNGLPNTFVPGRNLMFMTIAAAIAYRRGLKVLVGGMCETDFSGYPDCRDDTMKALQVALNLGMETRYALETPLMWLDKADTWRLAETLGGEKLVELVRVETHTCYVGERAELHEWGFGCGQCPACKLRKRGFEAYRAGEQVTTEPV
;
A
#
# COMPACT_ATOMS: atom_id res chain seq x y z
N MET A 1 35.44 12.31 -6.18
CA MET A 1 34.54 11.74 -5.16
C MET A 1 33.29 12.58 -5.10
N THR A 2 32.34 12.31 -5.99
CA THR A 2 31.02 12.93 -5.97
C THR A 2 30.23 12.32 -4.84
N ARG A 3 29.80 13.16 -3.90
CA ARG A 3 28.92 12.81 -2.80
C ARG A 3 27.59 12.37 -3.43
N THR A 4 27.31 11.08 -3.44
CA THR A 4 26.03 10.52 -3.86
C THR A 4 25.01 10.97 -2.81
N ASP A 5 24.14 11.90 -3.17
CA ASP A 5 23.12 12.41 -2.26
C ASP A 5 22.21 11.25 -1.83
N ALA A 6 21.95 11.15 -0.53
CA ALA A 6 21.27 10.03 0.10
C ALA A 6 19.75 9.95 -0.19
N LYS A 7 19.29 10.30 -1.41
CA LYS A 7 17.89 10.17 -1.85
C LYS A 7 17.73 9.70 -3.30
N ASP A 8 18.57 8.78 -3.77
CA ASP A 8 18.46 8.26 -5.14
C ASP A 8 17.52 7.04 -5.27
N SER A 9 17.27 6.28 -4.19
CA SER A 9 16.57 5.00 -4.30
C SER A 9 15.60 4.67 -3.16
N ALA A 10 14.49 4.03 -3.51
CA ALA A 10 13.39 3.70 -2.61
C ALA A 10 12.92 2.24 -2.77
N LEU A 11 12.47 1.65 -1.67
CA LEU A 11 11.74 0.39 -1.64
C LEU A 11 10.29 0.66 -1.25
N VAL A 12 9.35 0.33 -2.14
CA VAL A 12 7.91 0.54 -1.92
C VAL A 12 7.26 -0.76 -1.45
N LEU A 13 6.56 -0.73 -0.32
CA LEU A 13 5.63 -1.79 0.06
C LEU A 13 4.46 -1.78 -0.92
N PHE A 14 4.40 -2.80 -1.78
CA PHE A 14 3.50 -2.85 -2.92
C PHE A 14 2.67 -4.13 -2.91
N SER A 15 1.36 -3.99 -2.67
CA SER A 15 0.42 -5.11 -2.61
C SER A 15 -0.41 -5.30 -3.88
N GLY A 16 -0.42 -4.30 -4.79
CA GLY A 16 -1.33 -4.28 -5.94
C GLY A 16 -2.70 -3.68 -5.63
N GLY A 17 -2.92 -3.15 -4.42
CA GLY A 17 -4.10 -2.35 -4.07
C GLY A 17 -3.93 -0.87 -4.42
N GLN A 18 -5.05 -0.13 -4.43
CA GLN A 18 -5.12 1.30 -4.77
C GLN A 18 -4.01 2.13 -4.10
N ASP A 19 -3.92 2.07 -2.78
CA ASP A 19 -3.00 2.89 -1.98
C ASP A 19 -1.55 2.62 -2.35
N SER A 20 -1.17 1.35 -2.38
CA SER A 20 0.20 0.94 -2.70
C SER A 20 0.59 1.27 -4.15
N ALA A 21 -0.37 1.23 -5.07
CA ALA A 21 -0.18 1.63 -6.47
C ALA A 21 0.05 3.14 -6.60
N THR A 22 -0.72 3.95 -5.87
CA THR A 22 -0.49 5.40 -5.78
C THR A 22 0.86 5.71 -5.13
N CYS A 23 1.26 4.98 -4.08
CA CYS A 23 2.61 5.10 -3.48
C CYS A 23 3.73 4.76 -4.47
N LEU A 24 3.55 3.73 -5.30
CA LEU A 24 4.52 3.38 -6.34
C LEU A 24 4.68 4.52 -7.34
N ALA A 25 3.59 5.07 -7.88
CA ALA A 25 3.64 6.23 -8.77
C ALA A 25 4.28 7.46 -8.09
N TRP A 26 3.93 7.71 -6.82
CA TRP A 26 4.49 8.80 -6.03
C TRP A 26 6.01 8.68 -5.87
N ALA A 27 6.50 7.47 -5.65
CA ALA A 27 7.93 7.17 -5.51
C ALA A 27 8.64 7.27 -6.86
N LEU A 28 8.04 6.77 -7.95
CA LEU A 28 8.60 6.84 -9.30
C LEU A 28 8.77 8.29 -9.77
N GLU A 29 7.93 9.21 -9.31
CA GLU A 29 8.10 10.64 -9.61
C GLU A 29 9.31 11.26 -8.90
N ARG A 30 9.73 10.70 -7.75
CA ARG A 30 10.68 11.32 -6.81
C ARG A 30 12.07 10.70 -6.80
N TYR A 31 12.18 9.39 -7.02
CA TYR A 31 13.44 8.66 -6.87
C TYR A 31 13.92 8.11 -8.20
N ARG A 32 15.25 7.98 -8.35
CA ARG A 32 15.89 7.48 -9.57
C ARG A 32 15.74 5.97 -9.73
N THR A 33 15.66 5.24 -8.62
CA THR A 33 15.47 3.79 -8.60
C THR A 33 14.43 3.43 -7.57
N VAL A 34 13.35 2.78 -8.01
CA VAL A 34 12.22 2.39 -7.18
C VAL A 34 12.01 0.89 -7.34
N GLU A 35 12.30 0.16 -6.28
CA GLU A 35 12.01 -1.27 -6.20
C GLU A 35 10.71 -1.48 -5.44
N THR A 36 10.08 -2.64 -5.61
CA THR A 36 8.86 -2.96 -4.87
C THR A 36 8.94 -4.26 -4.11
N LEU A 37 8.30 -4.31 -2.94
CA LEU A 37 8.25 -5.46 -2.07
C LEU A 37 6.79 -5.82 -1.78
N GLY A 38 6.39 -7.03 -2.12
CA GLY A 38 5.13 -7.63 -1.69
C GLY A 38 5.37 -8.74 -0.68
N PHE A 39 4.32 -9.07 0.07
CA PHE A 39 4.32 -10.15 1.05
C PHE A 39 3.22 -11.14 0.68
N ASP A 40 3.58 -12.42 0.56
CA ASP A 40 2.63 -13.53 0.53
C ASP A 40 2.56 -14.10 1.94
N TYR A 41 1.50 -13.80 2.67
CA TYR A 41 1.28 -14.33 4.03
C TYR A 41 0.11 -15.30 4.08
N GLY A 42 -0.17 -15.98 2.96
CA GLY A 42 -1.28 -16.92 2.84
C GLY A 42 -2.63 -16.24 2.66
N GLN A 43 -2.66 -15.07 2.01
CA GLN A 43 -3.91 -14.37 1.69
C GLN A 43 -4.85 -15.29 0.90
N ARG A 44 -6.13 -15.35 1.29
CA ARG A 44 -7.16 -16.25 0.74
C ARG A 44 -7.30 -16.19 -0.79
N HIS A 45 -7.09 -15.02 -1.40
CA HIS A 45 -7.23 -14.83 -2.84
C HIS A 45 -5.94 -14.27 -3.45
N ARG A 46 -5.32 -15.05 -4.34
CA ARG A 46 -4.12 -14.66 -5.11
C ARG A 46 -4.37 -13.56 -6.17
N VAL A 47 -5.56 -12.96 -6.17
CA VAL A 47 -5.95 -11.90 -7.12
C VAL A 47 -5.06 -10.67 -6.92
N GLU A 48 -4.76 -10.31 -5.67
CA GLU A 48 -3.89 -9.18 -5.33
C GLU A 48 -2.49 -9.31 -5.95
N LEU A 49 -1.88 -10.50 -5.86
CA LEU A 49 -0.56 -10.77 -6.44
C LEU A 49 -0.57 -10.61 -7.97
N LYS A 50 -1.62 -11.06 -8.65
CA LYS A 50 -1.76 -10.85 -10.10
C LYS A 50 -1.91 -9.37 -10.47
N CYS A 51 -2.66 -8.61 -9.67
CA CYS A 51 -2.82 -7.16 -9.86
C CYS A 51 -1.52 -6.40 -9.67
N ARG A 52 -0.66 -6.86 -8.74
CA ARG A 52 0.67 -6.32 -8.51
C ARG A 52 1.52 -6.38 -9.79
N ASP A 53 1.61 -7.57 -10.39
CA ASP A 53 2.38 -7.79 -11.61
C ASP A 53 1.77 -7.02 -12.80
N GLY A 54 0.45 -7.06 -12.94
CA GLY A 54 -0.30 -6.36 -13.98
C GLY A 54 -0.09 -4.84 -13.93
N PHE A 55 -0.23 -4.25 -12.74
CA PHE A 55 -0.04 -2.81 -12.54
C PHE A 55 1.39 -2.38 -12.83
N ARG A 56 2.41 -3.14 -12.37
CA ARG A 56 3.82 -2.83 -12.71
C ARG A 56 4.07 -2.86 -14.20
N ALA A 57 3.60 -3.90 -14.89
CA ALA A 57 3.76 -4.02 -16.34
C ALA A 57 3.05 -2.88 -17.08
N ALA A 58 1.86 -2.50 -16.62
CA ALA A 58 1.11 -1.40 -17.21
C ALA A 58 1.74 -0.04 -16.93
N ILE A 59 2.30 0.21 -15.73
CA ILE A 59 3.08 1.42 -15.46
C ILE A 59 4.25 1.55 -16.45
N ALA A 60 5.02 0.49 -16.64
CA ALA A 60 6.14 0.50 -17.59
C ALA A 60 5.69 0.75 -19.05
N ARG A 61 4.52 0.22 -19.43
CA ARG A 61 3.97 0.42 -20.79
C ARG A 61 3.40 1.83 -20.98
N GLU A 62 2.68 2.33 -20.00
CA GLU A 62 1.84 3.52 -20.13
C GLU A 62 2.54 4.82 -19.71
N PHE A 63 3.62 4.74 -18.92
CA PHE A 63 4.38 5.87 -18.38
C PHE A 63 5.89 5.72 -18.69
N PRO A 64 6.32 5.97 -19.94
CA PRO A 64 7.72 5.79 -20.37
C PRO A 64 8.74 6.53 -19.50
N GLN A 65 8.36 7.68 -18.91
CA GLN A 65 9.23 8.47 -18.03
C GLN A 65 9.61 7.77 -16.72
N TRP A 66 8.87 6.72 -16.33
CA TRP A 66 9.11 5.94 -15.11
C TRP A 66 9.76 4.59 -15.36
N VAL A 67 9.89 4.14 -16.62
CA VAL A 67 10.43 2.82 -16.99
C VAL A 67 11.83 2.63 -16.43
N ASP A 68 12.74 3.57 -16.69
CA ASP A 68 14.13 3.48 -16.24
C ASP A 68 14.28 3.63 -14.71
N ARG A 69 13.21 4.06 -14.03
CA ARG A 69 13.16 4.22 -12.58
C ARG A 69 12.61 2.97 -11.90
N LEU A 70 11.77 2.19 -12.57
CA LEU A 70 11.16 0.98 -12.01
C LEU A 70 12.17 -0.17 -11.97
N GLY A 71 12.71 -0.42 -10.78
CA GLY A 71 13.68 -1.47 -10.51
C GLY A 71 13.07 -2.82 -10.16
N ASP A 72 13.82 -3.63 -9.42
CA ASP A 72 13.48 -5.02 -9.11
C ASP A 72 12.15 -5.19 -8.35
N ASP A 73 11.62 -6.39 -8.47
CA ASP A 73 10.46 -6.86 -7.73
C ASP A 73 10.84 -7.92 -6.70
N HIS A 74 10.35 -7.77 -5.47
CA HIS A 74 10.60 -8.71 -4.38
C HIS A 74 9.30 -9.27 -3.85
N MET A 75 9.25 -10.59 -3.67
CA MET A 75 8.17 -11.27 -2.98
C MET A 75 8.75 -12.05 -1.81
N ILE A 76 8.23 -11.80 -0.61
CA ILE A 76 8.64 -12.50 0.60
C ILE A 76 7.47 -13.29 1.16
N ASP A 77 7.70 -14.57 1.40
CA ASP A 77 6.79 -15.41 2.16
C ASP A 77 6.80 -15.00 3.64
N LEU A 78 5.64 -14.57 4.12
CA LEU A 78 5.35 -14.24 5.52
C LEU A 78 4.29 -15.19 6.12
N SER A 79 4.19 -16.42 5.62
CA SER A 79 3.30 -17.46 6.17
C SER A 79 3.50 -17.70 7.68
N VAL A 80 4.66 -17.35 8.24
CA VAL A 80 4.90 -17.31 9.69
C VAL A 80 3.88 -16.46 10.46
N LEU A 81 3.31 -15.43 9.84
CA LEU A 81 2.22 -14.64 10.45
C LEU A 81 0.99 -15.51 10.75
N GLY A 82 0.67 -16.47 9.87
CA GLY A 82 -0.41 -17.42 10.07
C GLY A 82 -0.16 -18.37 11.25
N ALA A 83 1.09 -18.59 11.64
CA ALA A 83 1.44 -19.34 12.85
C ALA A 83 1.38 -18.48 14.13
N ILE A 84 1.53 -17.16 14.00
CA ILE A 84 1.51 -16.21 15.13
C ILE A 84 0.07 -15.77 15.47
N SER A 85 -0.82 -15.71 14.48
CA SER A 85 -2.18 -15.21 14.67
C SER A 85 -3.18 -15.96 13.78
N GLU A 86 -4.18 -16.58 14.40
CA GLU A 86 -5.34 -17.13 13.70
C GLU A 86 -6.30 -15.97 13.33
N THR A 87 -6.36 -15.55 12.06
CA THR A 87 -7.22 -14.43 11.61
C THR A 87 -8.15 -14.84 10.46
N ALA A 88 -9.22 -14.08 10.23
CA ALA A 88 -10.15 -14.29 9.10
C ALA A 88 -9.51 -14.10 7.71
N MET A 89 -8.25 -13.63 7.65
CA MET A 89 -7.48 -13.60 6.40
C MET A 89 -6.89 -14.97 6.02
N THR A 90 -6.80 -15.91 6.97
CA THR A 90 -6.20 -17.23 6.78
C THR A 90 -7.21 -18.39 6.93
N ARG A 91 -8.49 -18.12 7.24
CA ARG A 91 -9.59 -19.12 7.32
C ARG A 91 -10.94 -18.56 6.82
N GLU A 92 -11.90 -19.44 6.55
CA GLU A 92 -13.31 -19.13 6.26
C GLU A 92 -14.07 -18.68 7.52
N ILE A 93 -13.87 -17.44 7.96
CA ILE A 93 -14.62 -16.84 9.07
C ILE A 93 -15.21 -15.51 8.58
N GLU A 94 -16.45 -15.21 8.94
CA GLU A 94 -17.08 -13.91 8.64
C GLU A 94 -16.26 -12.76 9.25
N ILE A 95 -16.12 -11.65 8.53
CA ILE A 95 -15.38 -10.48 9.00
C ILE A 95 -16.26 -9.75 10.03
N GLU A 96 -15.97 -9.95 11.32
CA GLU A 96 -16.67 -9.31 12.44
C GLU A 96 -15.72 -8.39 13.23
N ALA A 97 -16.28 -7.34 13.83
CA ALA A 97 -15.57 -6.51 14.80
C ALA A 97 -15.39 -7.30 16.10
N THR A 98 -14.15 -7.45 16.56
CA THR A 98 -13.85 -8.11 17.84
C THR A 98 -14.19 -7.20 19.02
N THR A 99 -14.18 -7.74 20.24
CA THR A 99 -14.46 -7.02 21.51
C THR A 99 -13.61 -5.77 21.74
N ASN A 100 -12.51 -5.60 21.00
CA ASN A 100 -11.62 -4.43 21.07
C ASN A 100 -11.86 -3.43 19.93
N GLY A 101 -12.93 -3.59 19.14
CA GLY A 101 -13.27 -2.73 17.99
C GLY A 101 -12.43 -2.99 16.73
N LEU A 102 -11.47 -3.91 16.78
CA LEU A 102 -10.62 -4.27 15.65
C LEU A 102 -11.21 -5.45 14.86
N PRO A 103 -11.17 -5.45 13.52
CA PRO A 103 -11.62 -6.59 12.72
C PRO A 103 -10.85 -7.86 13.07
N ASN A 104 -11.49 -9.03 13.00
CA ASN A 104 -10.83 -10.34 13.18
C ASN A 104 -9.81 -10.72 12.07
N THR A 105 -9.53 -9.80 11.15
CA THR A 105 -8.40 -9.83 10.20
C THR A 105 -7.12 -9.20 10.77
N PHE A 106 -7.17 -8.64 11.98
CA PHE A 106 -6.05 -7.96 12.61
C PHE A 106 -4.97 -8.93 13.09
N VAL A 107 -3.78 -8.82 12.49
CA VAL A 107 -2.55 -9.40 13.03
C VAL A 107 -1.79 -8.28 13.75
N PRO A 108 -1.64 -8.33 15.09
CA PRO A 108 -0.98 -7.27 15.84
C PRO A 108 0.45 -6.98 15.36
N GLY A 109 0.74 -5.72 15.05
CA GLY A 109 2.08 -5.27 14.66
C GLY A 109 2.53 -5.72 13.27
N ARG A 110 1.61 -6.19 12.41
CA ARG A 110 1.92 -6.66 11.05
C ARG A 110 2.66 -5.60 10.23
N ASN A 111 2.24 -4.34 10.28
CA ASN A 111 2.89 -3.29 9.50
C ASN A 111 4.30 -2.99 10.02
N LEU A 112 4.54 -3.18 11.32
CA LEU A 112 5.89 -3.09 11.90
C LEU A 112 6.80 -4.18 11.34
N MET A 113 6.28 -5.41 11.24
CA MET A 113 7.03 -6.54 10.65
C MET A 113 7.32 -6.29 9.17
N PHE A 114 6.34 -5.83 8.40
CA PHE A 114 6.52 -5.48 6.99
C PHE A 114 7.65 -4.45 6.79
N MET A 115 7.63 -3.36 7.56
CA MET A 115 8.66 -2.33 7.48
C MET A 115 10.02 -2.82 7.97
N THR A 116 10.06 -3.70 8.97
CA THR A 116 11.31 -4.32 9.44
C THR A 116 11.96 -5.21 8.37
N ILE A 117 11.15 -6.00 7.66
CA ILE A 117 11.64 -6.84 6.57
C ILE A 117 12.05 -6.00 5.36
N ALA A 118 11.28 -4.96 5.03
CA ALA A 118 11.64 -4.00 4.00
C ALA A 118 13.00 -3.34 4.29
N ALA A 119 13.24 -2.94 5.54
CA ALA A 119 14.52 -2.40 5.97
C ALA A 119 15.67 -3.40 5.79
N ALA A 120 15.46 -4.67 6.14
CA ALA A 120 16.47 -5.72 5.95
C ALA A 120 16.82 -5.95 4.47
N ILE A 121 15.83 -5.92 3.57
CA ILE A 121 16.05 -6.00 2.11
C ILE A 121 16.79 -4.76 1.62
N ALA A 122 16.29 -3.58 2.00
CA ALA A 122 16.87 -2.29 1.64
C ALA A 122 18.33 -2.16 2.08
N TYR A 123 18.69 -2.72 3.26
CA TYR A 123 20.06 -2.74 3.77
C TYR A 123 21.04 -3.35 2.77
N ARG A 124 20.74 -4.56 2.28
CA ARG A 124 21.62 -5.30 1.35
C ARG A 124 21.69 -4.66 -0.03
N ARG A 125 20.69 -3.86 -0.39
CA ARG A 125 20.54 -3.21 -1.69
C ARG A 125 20.94 -1.74 -1.69
N GLY A 126 21.31 -1.19 -0.54
CA GLY A 126 21.68 0.21 -0.40
C GLY A 126 20.51 1.19 -0.56
N LEU A 127 19.25 0.73 -0.49
CA LEU A 127 18.07 1.59 -0.56
C LEU A 127 17.93 2.35 0.76
N LYS A 128 17.71 3.67 0.71
CA LYS A 128 17.66 4.53 1.91
C LYS A 128 16.27 5.04 2.24
N VAL A 129 15.32 4.88 1.33
CA VAL A 129 13.92 5.26 1.55
C VAL A 129 13.04 4.01 1.54
N LEU A 130 12.18 3.87 2.55
CA LEU A 130 11.13 2.87 2.57
C LEU A 130 9.79 3.59 2.47
N VAL A 131 8.96 3.20 1.52
CA VAL A 131 7.65 3.83 1.26
C VAL A 131 6.54 2.87 1.65
N GLY A 132 5.61 3.33 2.48
CA GLY A 132 4.44 2.57 2.91
C GLY A 132 3.13 3.32 2.66
N GLY A 133 2.07 2.59 2.31
CA GLY A 133 0.72 3.15 2.09
C GLY A 133 -0.10 3.34 3.36
N MET A 134 0.52 3.30 4.54
CA MET A 134 -0.17 3.50 5.82
C MET A 134 -0.75 4.92 5.88
N CYS A 135 -1.98 5.00 6.38
CA CYS A 135 -2.80 6.20 6.45
C CYS A 135 -3.49 6.23 7.81
N GLU A 136 -3.59 7.41 8.43
CA GLU A 136 -4.28 7.63 9.71
C GLU A 136 -5.66 8.27 9.53
N THR A 137 -5.95 8.90 8.38
CA THR A 137 -7.27 9.48 8.10
C THR A 137 -8.35 8.43 7.85
N ASP A 138 -7.98 7.33 7.19
CA ASP A 138 -8.91 6.25 6.76
C ASP A 138 -8.69 4.92 7.50
N PHE A 139 -7.97 4.94 8.63
CA PHE A 139 -7.59 3.71 9.33
C PHE A 139 -8.77 3.09 10.08
N SER A 140 -8.90 1.76 10.01
CA SER A 140 -9.89 1.00 10.79
C SER A 140 -9.51 0.85 12.28
N GLY A 141 -8.83 1.84 12.87
CA GLY A 141 -8.37 1.82 14.26
C GLY A 141 -6.99 1.17 14.50
N TYR A 142 -6.31 0.70 13.44
CA TYR A 142 -5.00 0.04 13.54
C TYR A 142 -3.87 0.96 14.08
N PRO A 143 -3.32 0.70 15.29
CA PRO A 143 -2.30 1.55 15.89
C PRO A 143 -0.97 1.54 15.14
N ASP A 144 -0.69 0.48 14.38
CA ASP A 144 0.50 0.31 13.55
C ASP A 144 0.40 0.98 12.17
N CYS A 145 -0.65 1.79 11.93
CA CYS A 145 -0.75 2.70 10.78
C CYS A 145 -0.48 4.17 11.11
N ARG A 146 -0.41 4.53 12.40
CA ARG A 146 -0.30 5.93 12.85
C ARG A 146 1.06 6.55 12.57
N ASP A 147 1.08 7.86 12.40
CA ASP A 147 2.30 8.63 12.16
C ASP A 147 3.32 8.48 13.30
N ASP A 148 2.88 8.59 14.55
CA ASP A 148 3.73 8.39 15.72
C ASP A 148 4.40 7.00 15.73
N THR A 149 3.65 5.98 15.32
CA THR A 149 4.16 4.61 15.25
C THR A 149 5.22 4.48 14.15
N MET A 150 4.99 5.07 12.97
CA MET A 150 5.97 5.06 11.88
C MET A 150 7.24 5.82 12.26
N LYS A 151 7.12 6.98 12.90
CA LYS A 151 8.26 7.76 13.39
C LYS A 151 9.08 6.99 14.43
N ALA A 152 8.41 6.36 15.40
CA ALA A 152 9.08 5.51 16.39
C ALA A 152 9.81 4.34 15.72
N LEU A 153 9.18 3.68 14.75
CA LEU A 153 9.77 2.59 14.01
C LEU A 153 11.00 3.03 13.21
N GLN A 154 10.98 4.20 12.56
CA GLN A 154 12.14 4.74 11.86
C GLN A 154 13.36 4.83 12.78
N VAL A 155 13.17 5.35 14.00
CA VAL A 155 14.24 5.46 14.99
C VAL A 155 14.77 4.08 15.35
N ALA A 156 13.88 3.12 15.64
CA ALA A 156 14.27 1.76 15.96
C ALA A 156 15.06 1.08 14.84
N LEU A 157 14.60 1.18 13.59
CA LEU A 157 15.29 0.61 12.43
C LEU A 157 16.66 1.24 12.22
N ASN A 158 16.77 2.56 12.34
CA ASN A 158 18.02 3.27 12.14
C ASN A 158 19.07 2.90 13.20
N LEU A 159 18.66 2.78 14.46
CA LEU A 159 19.53 2.34 15.54
C LEU A 159 19.92 0.86 15.39
N GLY A 160 18.95 -0.01 15.12
CA GLY A 160 19.16 -1.46 15.06
C GLY A 160 19.97 -1.94 13.86
N MET A 161 19.97 -1.19 12.76
CA MET A 161 20.69 -1.53 11.53
C MET A 161 21.87 -0.59 11.23
N GLU A 162 22.20 0.34 12.13
CA GLU A 162 23.27 1.33 11.96
C GLU A 162 23.24 2.03 10.59
N THR A 163 22.05 2.46 10.20
CA THR A 163 21.80 3.05 8.87
C THR A 163 20.78 4.17 8.99
N ARG A 164 20.77 5.08 8.02
CA ARG A 164 19.86 6.22 8.00
C ARG A 164 18.76 5.98 6.96
N TYR A 165 17.71 5.28 7.35
CA TYR A 165 16.48 5.21 6.58
C TYR A 165 15.61 6.44 6.78
N ALA A 166 14.88 6.79 5.73
CA ALA A 166 13.67 7.60 5.78
C ALA A 166 12.46 6.69 5.53
N LEU A 167 11.48 6.70 6.43
CA LEU A 167 10.18 6.10 6.23
C LEU A 167 9.24 7.17 5.67
N GLU A 168 8.71 6.94 4.47
CA GLU A 168 7.80 7.86 3.79
C GLU A 168 6.41 7.24 3.72
N THR A 169 5.41 7.93 4.27
CA THR A 169 4.00 7.52 4.23
C THR A 169 3.18 8.60 3.54
N PRO A 170 3.22 8.66 2.20
CA PRO A 170 2.67 9.79 1.45
C PRO A 170 1.15 9.92 1.55
N LEU A 171 0.47 8.89 2.03
CA LEU A 171 -0.99 8.86 2.22
C LEU A 171 -1.40 9.16 3.67
N MET A 172 -0.46 9.43 4.59
CA MET A 172 -0.72 9.52 6.03
C MET A 172 -1.92 10.40 6.38
N TRP A 173 -2.03 11.55 5.69
CA TRP A 173 -3.00 12.60 5.95
C TRP A 173 -4.01 12.80 4.81
N LEU A 174 -4.11 11.83 3.89
CA LEU A 174 -5.02 11.90 2.74
C LEU A 174 -6.23 11.02 3.00
N ASP A 175 -7.43 11.53 2.69
CA ASP A 175 -8.61 10.67 2.61
C ASP A 175 -8.61 9.86 1.29
N LYS A 176 -9.60 9.00 1.08
CA LYS A 176 -9.68 8.22 -0.17
C LYS A 176 -9.91 9.06 -1.41
N ALA A 177 -10.60 10.21 -1.32
CA ALA A 177 -10.78 11.10 -2.45
C ALA A 177 -9.46 11.80 -2.81
N ASP A 178 -8.70 12.25 -1.81
CA ASP A 178 -7.36 12.80 -1.95
C ASP A 178 -6.38 11.78 -2.49
N THR A 179 -6.53 10.50 -2.15
CA THR A 179 -5.73 9.41 -2.75
C THR A 179 -5.97 9.30 -4.27
N TRP A 180 -7.21 9.47 -4.73
CA TRP A 180 -7.54 9.55 -6.17
C TRP A 180 -6.98 10.83 -6.82
N ARG A 181 -7.13 11.99 -6.16
CA ARG A 181 -6.53 13.26 -6.63
C ARG A 181 -5.02 13.19 -6.73
N LEU A 182 -4.37 12.49 -5.81
CA LEU A 182 -2.94 12.28 -5.86
C LEU A 182 -2.55 11.46 -7.09
N ALA A 183 -3.27 10.39 -7.41
CA ALA A 183 -3.06 9.63 -8.64
C ALA A 183 -3.26 10.52 -9.89
N GLU A 184 -4.30 11.35 -9.91
CA GLU A 184 -4.52 12.32 -10.99
C GLU A 184 -3.38 13.34 -11.10
N THR A 185 -2.89 13.86 -9.99
CA THR A 185 -1.77 14.82 -9.97
C THR A 185 -0.48 14.20 -10.51
N LEU A 186 -0.24 12.92 -10.24
CA LEU A 186 0.98 12.21 -10.61
C LEU A 186 0.99 11.77 -12.09
N GLY A 187 -0.16 11.39 -12.65
CA GLY A 187 -0.20 10.79 -14.00
C GLY A 187 -1.48 11.07 -14.78
N GLY A 188 -2.26 12.07 -14.37
CA GLY A 188 -3.51 12.48 -15.00
C GLY A 188 -4.62 11.44 -14.90
N GLU A 189 -5.67 11.63 -15.70
CA GLU A 189 -6.78 10.68 -15.85
C GLU A 189 -6.29 9.28 -16.25
N LYS A 190 -5.17 9.19 -16.97
CA LYS A 190 -4.56 7.92 -17.37
C LYS A 190 -4.12 7.09 -16.17
N LEU A 191 -3.51 7.71 -15.15
CA LEU A 191 -3.12 6.99 -13.94
C LEU A 191 -4.32 6.67 -13.06
N VAL A 192 -5.32 7.56 -13.00
CA VAL A 192 -6.59 7.29 -12.32
C VAL A 192 -7.25 6.06 -12.91
N GLU A 193 -7.37 5.99 -14.24
CA GLU A 193 -7.95 4.84 -14.92
C GLU A 193 -7.13 3.58 -14.69
N LEU A 194 -5.80 3.68 -14.76
CA LEU A 194 -4.92 2.54 -14.49
C LEU A 194 -5.09 2.01 -13.06
N VAL A 195 -5.13 2.90 -12.06
CA VAL A 195 -5.40 2.53 -10.67
C VAL A 195 -6.80 1.91 -10.55
N ARG A 196 -7.80 2.45 -11.24
CA ARG A 196 -9.17 1.93 -11.23
C ARG A 196 -9.26 0.50 -11.74
N VAL A 197 -8.59 0.19 -12.85
CA VAL A 197 -8.75 -1.08 -13.55
C VAL A 197 -7.72 -2.13 -13.15
N GLU A 198 -6.46 -1.78 -12.90
CA GLU A 198 -5.39 -2.77 -12.66
C GLU A 198 -5.21 -3.14 -11.17
N THR A 199 -5.73 -2.33 -10.25
CA THR A 199 -5.59 -2.63 -8.80
C THR A 199 -6.73 -3.48 -8.25
N HIS A 200 -6.54 -3.99 -7.04
CA HIS A 200 -7.58 -4.74 -6.33
C HIS A 200 -7.63 -4.38 -4.84
N THR A 201 -8.83 -4.08 -4.34
CA THR A 201 -9.07 -3.66 -2.94
C THR A 201 -10.08 -4.58 -2.22
N CYS A 202 -10.79 -5.45 -2.95
CA CYS A 202 -11.88 -6.23 -2.38
C CYS A 202 -11.37 -7.36 -1.46
N TYR A 203 -11.85 -7.41 -0.21
CA TYR A 203 -11.49 -8.47 0.73
C TYR A 203 -11.99 -9.86 0.34
N VAL A 204 -12.98 -9.95 -0.56
CA VAL A 204 -13.57 -11.22 -1.03
C VAL A 204 -12.93 -11.70 -2.34
N GLY A 205 -12.00 -10.94 -2.93
CA GLY A 205 -11.33 -11.35 -4.16
C GLY A 205 -12.17 -11.23 -5.44
N GLU A 206 -13.34 -10.58 -5.39
CA GLU A 206 -14.26 -10.49 -6.54
C GLU A 206 -13.74 -9.53 -7.62
N ARG A 207 -13.68 -9.99 -8.88
CA ARG A 207 -13.18 -9.25 -10.03
C ARG A 207 -13.99 -9.48 -11.32
N ALA A 208 -15.21 -10.01 -11.22
CA ALA A 208 -16.08 -10.27 -12.37
C ALA A 208 -16.68 -8.99 -12.96
N GLU A 209 -17.01 -8.01 -12.12
CA GLU A 209 -17.64 -6.75 -12.55
C GLU A 209 -16.70 -5.55 -12.33
N LEU A 210 -16.56 -4.73 -13.38
CA LEU A 210 -15.86 -3.45 -13.31
C LEU A 210 -16.88 -2.34 -13.06
N HIS A 211 -16.93 -1.82 -11.83
CA HIS A 211 -17.75 -0.66 -11.50
C HIS A 211 -17.03 0.66 -11.81
N GLU A 212 -17.75 1.78 -11.71
CA GLU A 212 -17.17 3.13 -11.89
C GLU A 212 -15.99 3.43 -10.95
N TRP A 213 -15.92 2.79 -9.79
CA TRP A 213 -14.82 2.93 -8.83
C TRP A 213 -13.75 1.81 -8.91
N GLY A 214 -13.93 0.83 -9.79
CA GLY A 214 -13.04 -0.32 -10.00
C GLY A 214 -13.70 -1.68 -9.74
N PHE A 215 -12.87 -2.73 -9.69
CA PHE A 215 -13.32 -4.10 -9.41
C PHE A 215 -13.57 -4.35 -7.92
N GLY A 216 -14.60 -5.14 -7.62
CA GLY A 216 -14.86 -5.67 -6.29
C GLY A 216 -16.32 -6.10 -6.09
N CYS A 217 -16.65 -6.65 -4.92
CA CYS A 217 -18.02 -7.10 -4.64
C CYS A 217 -19.01 -5.96 -4.32
N GLY A 218 -18.53 -4.73 -4.13
CA GLY A 218 -19.35 -3.56 -3.75
C GLY A 218 -19.90 -3.56 -2.31
N GLN A 219 -19.82 -4.68 -1.59
CA GLN A 219 -20.47 -4.84 -0.27
C GLN A 219 -19.50 -4.85 0.91
N CYS A 220 -18.26 -5.33 0.74
CA CYS A 220 -17.28 -5.39 1.82
C CYS A 220 -16.80 -3.97 2.23
N PRO A 221 -16.30 -3.78 3.46
CA PRO A 221 -15.85 -2.46 3.96
C PRO A 221 -14.86 -1.77 3.02
N ALA A 222 -13.90 -2.52 2.47
CA ALA A 222 -12.89 -1.99 1.55
C ALA A 222 -13.51 -1.49 0.23
N CYS A 223 -14.48 -2.20 -0.34
CA CYS A 223 -15.21 -1.77 -1.54
C CYS A 223 -16.06 -0.53 -1.25
N LYS A 224 -16.77 -0.49 -0.12
CA LYS A 224 -17.59 0.66 0.28
C LYS A 224 -16.74 1.93 0.43
N LEU A 225 -15.58 1.80 1.08
CA LEU A 225 -14.65 2.91 1.26
C LEU A 225 -14.07 3.39 -0.09
N ARG A 226 -13.61 2.48 -0.94
CA ARG A 226 -13.10 2.81 -2.28
C ARG A 226 -14.17 3.48 -3.16
N LYS A 227 -15.41 2.98 -3.12
CA LYS A 227 -16.56 3.55 -3.83
C LYS A 227 -16.84 4.98 -3.38
N ARG A 228 -17.03 5.19 -2.08
CA ARG A 228 -17.27 6.52 -1.49
C ARG A 228 -16.14 7.50 -1.84
N GLY A 229 -14.89 7.06 -1.75
CA GLY A 229 -13.74 7.88 -2.10
C GLY A 229 -13.71 8.28 -3.56
N PHE A 230 -14.08 7.38 -4.47
CA PHE A 230 -14.16 7.69 -5.89
C PHE A 230 -15.31 8.65 -6.22
N GLU A 231 -16.49 8.44 -5.63
CA GLU A 231 -17.65 9.32 -5.80
C GLU A 231 -17.34 10.74 -5.31
N ALA A 232 -16.74 10.88 -4.12
CA ALA A 232 -16.31 12.16 -3.56
C ALA A 232 -15.21 12.82 -4.43
N TYR A 233 -14.23 12.06 -4.93
CA TYR A 233 -13.25 12.57 -5.88
C TYR A 233 -13.91 13.16 -7.14
N ARG A 234 -14.87 12.45 -7.75
CA ARG A 234 -15.60 12.91 -8.94
C ARG A 234 -16.47 14.13 -8.67
N ALA A 235 -17.01 14.26 -7.45
CA ALA A 235 -17.78 15.42 -7.03
C ALA A 235 -16.91 16.63 -6.62
N GLY A 236 -15.59 16.44 -6.45
CA GLY A 236 -14.70 17.49 -5.92
C GLY A 236 -14.81 17.67 -4.40
N GLU A 237 -15.29 16.66 -3.68
CA GLU A 237 -15.61 16.67 -2.24
C GLU A 237 -14.63 15.83 -1.42
N GLN A 238 -14.49 16.12 -0.13
CA GLN A 238 -13.75 15.24 0.79
C GLN A 238 -14.63 14.08 1.26
N VAL A 239 -14.00 12.96 1.62
CA VAL A 239 -14.70 11.86 2.28
C VAL A 239 -14.96 12.29 3.72
N THR A 240 -16.19 12.71 4.02
CA THR A 240 -16.57 12.96 5.41
C THR A 240 -16.54 11.65 6.18
N THR A 241 -15.62 11.55 7.13
CA THR A 241 -15.62 10.51 8.15
C THR A 241 -16.74 10.81 9.14
N GLU A 242 -18.00 10.67 8.73
CA GLU A 242 -19.03 10.50 9.75
C GLU A 242 -18.76 9.18 10.47
N PRO A 243 -18.54 9.20 11.80
CA PRO A 243 -18.58 7.98 12.58
C PRO A 243 -20.03 7.51 12.61
N VAL A 244 -20.26 6.26 12.19
CA VAL A 244 -21.48 5.53 12.57
C VAL A 244 -21.41 5.26 14.07
#